data_AF-A0A336NCV7-F1
#
_entry.id   AF-A0A336NCV7-F1
#
_cell.length_a   1.000
_cell.length_b   1.000
_cell.length_c   1.000
_cell.angle_alpha   90.00
_cell.angle_beta   90.00
_cell.angle_gamma   90.00
#
_symmetry.space_group_name_H-M   'P 1'
#
loop_
_entity.id
_entity.type
_entity.pdbx_description
1 polymer ?
#
loop_
_entity_poly.entity_id
_entity_poly.type
_entity_poly.pdbx_seq_one_letter_code
_entity_poly.pdbx_strand_id
1 'polypeptide(L)'
;MAGQRLALNINLDFDRTLIERGDWLFSQPPAKATDRVTVWLENQIPLNESQPVHIYHAASHTTGKLTLLQQPKLVPQQHALAELILEQPLFLAHGDKIILRNSNSTAVLGGAKVIEIHSPKRHKRTEARFDYLRQLIQAETAEKRTALYLQNHAVEAEQLMWIEQLTNAQLNKILEKNGDIRFQSWCFNADYRTQQTSKLLTALAQYHEQHPDQLGLGKARLYRIAALNQPEKLIYHFIDELLAENQLQQTRGWLHTADHKIQFNEQERALWQQVLEQFEQHNGQALWVRDLAGLLGQEESAMRNFLYKAGKLGYLTAVVKDRFFLTENIYATARLIKQLVAGKEGFSVNELRDVLQFGRKMTVQLVEYFDRCGFLRRKGNIHVLRDADVFDL
;
A
#
# COMPACT_ATOMS: atom_id res chain seq x y z
N MET A 1 25.32 -28.49 18.97
CA MET A 1 24.15 -29.40 18.86
C MET A 1 23.13 -28.99 19.92
N ALA A 2 21.83 -29.07 19.63
CA ALA A 2 20.79 -28.79 20.62
C ALA A 2 20.65 -29.94 21.65
N GLY A 3 20.04 -29.67 22.81
CA GLY A 3 19.76 -30.67 23.85
C GLY A 3 20.89 -30.90 24.87
N GLN A 4 21.97 -30.12 24.81
CA GLN A 4 23.10 -30.19 25.75
C GLN A 4 23.27 -28.85 26.48
N ARG A 5 23.83 -28.89 27.69
CA ARG A 5 24.27 -27.66 28.39
C ARG A 5 25.59 -27.21 27.76
N LEU A 6 25.63 -25.97 27.30
CA LEU A 6 26.80 -25.37 26.66
C LEU A 6 27.36 -24.26 27.55
N ALA A 7 28.64 -24.38 27.92
CA ALA A 7 29.40 -23.23 28.41
C ALA A 7 29.91 -22.47 27.18
N LEU A 8 29.48 -21.22 27.01
CA LEU A 8 29.84 -20.39 25.86
C LEU A 8 30.64 -19.18 26.33
N ASN A 9 31.87 -19.05 25.83
CA ASN A 9 32.67 -17.86 26.06
C ASN A 9 32.34 -16.83 24.97
N ILE A 10 31.82 -15.68 25.38
CA ILE A 10 31.42 -14.59 24.47
C ILE A 10 32.36 -13.42 24.74
N ASN A 11 33.16 -13.08 23.74
CA ASN A 11 34.13 -11.98 23.84
C ASN A 11 33.47 -10.68 23.38
N LEU A 12 32.78 -10.01 24.30
CA LEU A 12 32.16 -8.70 24.09
C LEU A 12 32.54 -7.80 25.28
N ASP A 13 32.79 -6.51 25.02
CA ASP A 13 32.99 -5.48 26.05
C ASP A 13 31.64 -5.14 26.71
N PHE A 14 31.10 -6.09 27.46
CA PHE A 14 29.94 -5.87 28.32
C PHE A 14 30.36 -5.82 29.77
N ASP A 15 29.80 -4.87 30.52
CA ASP A 15 29.79 -4.96 31.96
C ASP A 15 28.93 -6.18 32.34
N ARG A 16 29.50 -7.14 33.08
CA ARG A 16 28.85 -8.43 33.40
C ARG A 16 27.56 -8.25 34.20
N THR A 17 27.32 -7.06 34.74
CA THR A 17 26.13 -6.67 35.50
C THR A 17 24.85 -6.61 34.67
N LEU A 18 24.94 -6.60 33.34
CA LEU A 18 23.79 -6.48 32.44
C LEU A 18 23.13 -7.81 32.03
N ILE A 19 23.72 -8.96 32.40
CA ILE A 19 23.22 -10.28 31.98
C ILE A 19 22.55 -10.98 33.16
N GLU A 20 21.30 -11.39 32.95
CA GLU A 20 20.49 -12.08 33.94
C GLU A 20 20.07 -13.48 33.49
N ARG A 21 19.65 -14.30 34.46
CA ARG A 21 19.08 -15.61 34.16
C ARG A 21 17.74 -15.42 33.45
N GLY A 22 17.60 -16.05 32.29
CA GLY A 22 16.41 -15.90 31.43
C GLY A 22 16.68 -15.06 30.19
N ASP A 23 17.87 -14.46 30.08
CA ASP A 23 18.33 -13.85 28.84
C ASP A 23 18.60 -14.90 27.77
N TRP A 24 18.33 -14.50 26.53
CA TRP A 24 18.44 -15.34 25.36
C TRP A 24 19.58 -14.89 24.44
N LEU A 25 20.27 -15.86 23.85
CA LEU A 25 21.24 -15.65 22.79
C LEU A 25 20.65 -16.13 21.47
N PHE A 26 20.42 -15.19 20.56
CA PHE A 26 19.85 -15.45 19.24
C PHE A 26 20.93 -15.31 18.16
N SER A 27 20.79 -16.07 17.07
CA SER A 27 21.66 -15.94 15.88
C SER A 27 21.33 -14.73 15.02
N GLN A 28 20.15 -14.12 15.21
CA GLN A 28 19.67 -12.93 14.51
C GLN A 28 18.99 -11.99 15.51
N PRO A 29 18.82 -10.70 15.18
CA PRO A 29 18.04 -9.78 16.00
C PRO A 29 16.65 -10.37 16.29
N PRO A 30 16.23 -10.45 17.56
CA PRO A 30 14.96 -11.07 17.90
C PRO A 30 13.79 -10.18 17.49
N ALA A 31 12.63 -10.81 17.27
CA ALA A 31 11.37 -10.09 17.21
C ALA A 31 11.09 -9.42 18.57
N LYS A 32 10.12 -8.50 18.61
CA LYS A 32 9.70 -7.91 19.89
C LYS A 32 9.12 -8.99 20.80
N ALA A 33 9.55 -9.01 22.05
CA ALA A 33 8.95 -9.84 23.08
C ALA A 33 7.43 -9.59 23.19
N THR A 34 6.67 -10.63 23.48
CA THR A 34 5.20 -10.56 23.54
C THR A 34 4.69 -10.55 24.96
N ASP A 35 3.68 -9.73 25.21
CA ASP A 35 2.95 -9.64 26.47
C ASP A 35 1.60 -10.36 26.42
N ARG A 36 1.21 -10.91 25.26
CA ARG A 36 -0.14 -11.43 25.06
C ARG A 36 -0.16 -12.61 24.11
N VAL A 37 -0.43 -13.79 24.66
CA VAL A 37 -0.37 -15.05 23.93
C VAL A 37 -1.63 -15.87 24.07
N THR A 38 -1.97 -16.59 23.00
CA THR A 38 -3.01 -17.63 23.03
C THR A 38 -2.34 -18.96 23.29
N VAL A 39 -2.85 -19.71 24.27
CA VAL A 39 -2.28 -21.00 24.69
C VAL A 39 -3.32 -22.11 24.67
N TRP A 40 -2.84 -23.33 24.43
CA TRP A 40 -3.56 -24.57 24.69
C TRP A 40 -3.16 -25.08 26.07
N LEU A 41 -4.07 -24.94 27.01
CA LEU A 41 -3.88 -25.21 28.43
C LEU A 41 -4.32 -26.64 28.77
N GLU A 42 -3.64 -27.28 29.71
CA GLU A 42 -4.09 -28.45 30.45
C GLU A 42 -4.03 -28.14 31.95
N ASN A 43 -5.16 -28.20 32.65
CA ASN A 43 -5.23 -27.85 34.06
C ASN A 43 -5.14 -29.05 35.00
N GLN A 44 -4.48 -28.88 36.14
CA GLN A 44 -4.36 -29.86 37.21
C GLN A 44 -5.36 -29.60 38.35
N ILE A 45 -5.78 -28.35 38.51
CA ILE A 45 -6.77 -27.92 39.50
C ILE A 45 -7.90 -27.11 38.84
N PRO A 46 -9.05 -26.90 39.50
CA PRO A 46 -10.12 -26.10 38.93
C PRO A 46 -9.67 -24.66 38.64
N LEU A 47 -10.10 -24.11 37.50
CA LEU A 47 -9.78 -22.74 37.09
C LEU A 47 -11.03 -21.90 36.92
N ASN A 48 -10.93 -20.63 37.27
CA ASN A 48 -11.96 -19.62 37.03
C ASN A 48 -11.75 -18.94 35.66
N GLU A 49 -12.76 -18.19 35.21
CA GLU A 49 -12.74 -17.52 33.90
C GLU A 49 -11.51 -16.63 33.74
N SER A 50 -11.13 -15.92 34.80
CA SER A 50 -10.04 -14.97 34.80
C SER A 50 -9.38 -14.92 36.17
N GLN A 51 -8.07 -15.17 36.23
CA GLN A 51 -7.32 -15.19 37.50
C GLN A 51 -5.85 -14.78 37.31
N PRO A 52 -5.22 -14.18 38.34
CA PRO A 52 -3.78 -13.92 38.33
C PRO A 52 -3.00 -15.24 38.42
N VAL A 53 -1.87 -15.30 37.72
CA VAL A 53 -1.02 -16.48 37.62
C VAL A 53 0.46 -16.10 37.61
N HIS A 54 1.31 -16.99 38.10
CA HIS A 54 2.74 -16.96 37.78
C HIS A 54 3.03 -17.86 36.59
N ILE A 55 3.86 -17.34 35.70
CA ILE A 55 4.18 -17.90 34.39
C ILE A 55 5.69 -18.18 34.40
N TYR A 56 6.05 -19.44 34.17
CA TYR A 56 7.43 -19.88 34.13
C TYR A 56 7.73 -20.44 32.74
N HIS A 57 8.76 -19.90 32.10
CA HIS A 57 9.20 -20.34 30.77
C HIS A 57 10.71 -20.15 30.64
N ALA A 58 11.42 -21.16 30.15
CA ALA A 58 12.85 -21.11 29.78
C ALA A 58 13.75 -20.31 30.75
N ALA A 59 13.73 -20.65 32.04
CA ALA A 59 14.49 -19.98 33.11
C ALA A 59 14.07 -18.53 33.44
N SER A 60 13.02 -18.01 32.82
CA SER A 60 12.37 -16.75 33.15
C SER A 60 11.09 -16.96 33.96
N HIS A 61 10.73 -15.92 34.72
CA HIS A 61 9.53 -15.86 35.54
C HIS A 61 8.85 -14.51 35.34
N THR A 62 7.54 -14.53 35.10
CA THR A 62 6.69 -13.33 35.11
C THR A 62 5.36 -13.62 35.79
N THR A 63 4.74 -12.58 36.30
CA THR A 63 3.32 -12.57 36.68
C THR A 63 2.46 -12.20 35.49
N GLY A 64 1.16 -12.49 35.59
CA GLY A 64 0.20 -12.17 34.56
C GLY A 64 -1.22 -12.61 34.89
N LYS A 65 -2.07 -12.54 33.88
CA LYS A 65 -3.48 -12.89 33.95
C LYS A 65 -3.81 -14.00 32.96
N LEU A 66 -4.37 -15.10 33.47
CA LEU A 66 -4.96 -16.16 32.66
C LEU A 66 -6.44 -15.86 32.44
N THR A 67 -6.91 -15.95 31.20
CA THR A 67 -8.34 -15.82 30.85
C THR A 67 -8.78 -16.98 29.97
N LEU A 68 -9.77 -17.76 30.39
CA LEU A 68 -10.38 -18.82 29.60
C LEU A 68 -11.21 -18.21 28.46
N LEU A 69 -11.05 -18.75 27.25
CA LEU A 69 -11.68 -18.18 26.06
C LEU A 69 -13.05 -18.80 25.75
N GLN A 70 -13.25 -20.07 26.06
CA GLN A 70 -14.45 -20.83 25.67
C GLN A 70 -15.49 -20.93 26.79
N GLN A 71 -15.05 -21.22 28.01
CA GLN A 71 -15.92 -21.50 29.14
C GLN A 71 -15.45 -20.77 30.41
N PRO A 72 -16.37 -20.33 31.29
CA PRO A 72 -16.03 -19.49 32.44
C PRO A 72 -15.43 -20.29 33.62
N LYS A 73 -15.43 -21.61 33.56
CA LYS A 73 -14.76 -22.48 34.54
C LYS A 73 -14.21 -23.70 33.82
N LEU A 74 -13.14 -24.26 34.37
CA LEU A 74 -12.53 -25.49 33.88
C LEU A 74 -12.35 -26.45 35.06
N VAL A 75 -12.90 -27.67 34.95
CA VAL A 75 -12.66 -28.73 35.95
C VAL A 75 -11.30 -29.38 35.71
N PRO A 76 -10.67 -30.03 36.70
CA PRO A 76 -9.33 -30.61 36.56
C PRO A 76 -9.21 -31.59 35.37
N GLN A 77 -7.99 -31.73 34.85
CA GLN A 77 -7.61 -32.65 33.76
C GLN A 77 -8.37 -32.40 32.46
N GLN A 78 -8.67 -31.14 32.16
CA GLN A 78 -9.27 -30.73 30.91
C GLN A 78 -8.33 -29.83 30.12
N HIS A 79 -8.60 -29.78 28.81
CA HIS A 79 -7.96 -28.84 27.93
C HIS A 79 -8.86 -27.66 27.59
N ALA A 80 -8.27 -26.49 27.43
CA ALA A 80 -8.99 -25.31 26.98
C ALA A 80 -8.08 -24.34 26.23
N LEU A 81 -8.68 -23.59 25.32
CA LEU A 81 -8.06 -22.37 24.79
C LEU A 81 -8.12 -21.27 25.85
N ALA A 82 -6.97 -20.68 26.13
CA ALA A 82 -6.84 -19.58 27.08
C ALA A 82 -5.92 -18.47 26.54
N GLU A 83 -6.07 -17.28 27.08
CA GLU A 83 -5.18 -16.14 26.85
C GLU A 83 -4.35 -15.89 28.11
N LEU A 84 -3.05 -15.67 27.92
CA LEU A 84 -2.16 -15.14 28.95
C LEU A 84 -1.82 -13.70 28.59
N ILE A 85 -1.98 -12.81 29.56
CA ILE A 85 -1.47 -11.43 29.51
C ILE A 85 -0.35 -11.35 30.54
N LEU A 86 0.87 -11.10 30.09
CA LEU A 86 2.08 -11.10 30.88
C LEU A 86 2.36 -9.66 31.35
N GLU A 87 2.81 -9.50 32.59
CA GLU A 87 3.26 -8.19 33.09
C GLU A 87 4.61 -7.79 32.49
N GLN A 88 5.54 -8.75 32.38
CA GLN A 88 6.80 -8.59 31.66
C GLN A 88 6.74 -9.41 30.35
N PRO A 89 6.96 -8.78 29.18
CA PRO A 89 6.97 -9.48 27.91
C PRO A 89 8.05 -10.58 27.85
N LEU A 90 7.74 -11.70 27.20
CA LEU A 90 8.69 -12.80 27.00
C LEU A 90 8.91 -13.07 25.50
N PHE A 91 10.11 -13.55 25.17
CA PHE A 91 10.37 -14.16 23.86
C PHE A 91 9.73 -15.54 23.84
N LEU A 92 8.78 -15.74 22.93
CA LEU A 92 8.02 -16.98 22.77
C LEU A 92 7.89 -17.33 21.30
N ALA A 93 7.80 -18.62 21.01
CA ALA A 93 7.54 -19.21 19.70
C ALA A 93 6.35 -20.19 19.77
N HIS A 94 5.85 -20.60 18.60
CA HIS A 94 4.81 -21.62 18.54
C HIS A 94 5.30 -22.93 19.16
N GLY A 95 4.47 -23.51 20.01
CA GLY A 95 4.72 -24.80 20.64
C GLY A 95 5.55 -24.77 21.91
N ASP A 96 6.02 -23.59 22.34
CA ASP A 96 6.70 -23.43 23.61
C ASP A 96 5.82 -23.88 24.78
N LYS A 97 6.43 -24.60 25.71
CA LYS A 97 5.77 -25.08 26.92
C LYS A 97 5.96 -24.08 28.05
N ILE A 98 4.88 -23.82 28.76
CA ILE A 98 4.79 -22.87 29.86
C ILE A 98 4.22 -23.61 31.07
N ILE A 99 4.76 -23.32 32.26
CA ILE A 99 4.22 -23.80 33.53
C ILE A 99 3.47 -22.66 34.20
N LEU A 100 2.24 -22.94 34.65
CA LEU A 100 1.40 -21.98 35.35
C LEU A 100 1.26 -22.36 36.82
N ARG A 101 1.45 -21.39 37.72
CA ARG A 101 1.23 -21.54 39.16
C ARG A 101 0.23 -20.51 39.67
N ASN A 102 -0.43 -20.82 40.79
CA ASN A 102 -1.36 -19.92 41.46
C ASN A 102 -0.66 -18.65 41.96
N SER A 103 -1.41 -17.60 42.29
CA SER A 103 -0.87 -16.28 42.71
C SER A 103 0.11 -16.30 43.88
N ASN A 104 0.05 -17.32 44.74
CA ASN A 104 0.93 -17.45 45.91
C ASN A 104 2.11 -18.38 45.63
N SER A 105 2.27 -18.85 44.39
CA SER A 105 3.28 -19.82 43.95
C SER A 105 3.29 -21.16 44.70
N THR A 106 2.25 -21.49 45.47
CA THR A 106 2.16 -22.72 46.28
C THR A 106 1.70 -23.94 45.50
N ALA A 107 0.93 -23.76 44.42
CA ALA A 107 0.34 -24.86 43.65
C ALA A 107 0.53 -24.67 42.14
N VAL A 108 0.74 -25.78 41.43
CA VAL A 108 0.78 -25.82 39.96
C VAL A 108 -0.66 -25.85 39.43
N LEU A 109 -1.01 -24.85 38.63
CA LEU A 109 -2.32 -24.76 37.98
C LEU A 109 -2.43 -25.74 36.80
N GLY A 110 -1.34 -25.90 36.07
CA GLY A 110 -1.31 -26.64 34.82
C GLY A 110 -0.11 -26.32 33.95
N GLY A 111 -0.05 -27.01 32.81
CA GLY A 111 0.87 -26.72 31.72
C GLY A 111 0.13 -26.07 30.56
N ALA A 112 0.83 -25.26 29.78
CA ALA A 112 0.27 -24.62 28.60
C ALA A 112 1.26 -24.70 27.43
N LYS A 113 0.73 -24.86 26.21
CA LYS A 113 1.49 -24.81 24.97
C LYS A 113 1.13 -23.52 24.22
N VAL A 114 2.12 -22.73 23.81
CA VAL A 114 1.90 -21.53 23.01
C VAL A 114 1.35 -21.92 21.63
N ILE A 115 0.21 -21.36 21.26
CA ILE A 115 -0.41 -21.57 19.94
C ILE A 115 -0.17 -20.36 19.05
N GLU A 116 -0.28 -19.16 19.63
CA GLU A 116 -0.06 -17.91 18.92
C GLU A 116 0.58 -16.89 19.87
N ILE A 117 1.62 -16.23 19.37
CA ILE A 117 2.43 -15.29 20.17
C ILE A 117 1.82 -13.88 20.21
N HIS A 118 0.80 -13.57 19.42
CA HIS A 118 0.13 -12.27 19.40
C HIS A 118 -1.39 -12.43 19.37
N SER A 119 -2.01 -12.61 20.54
CA SER A 119 -3.48 -12.73 20.63
C SER A 119 -4.18 -11.43 20.22
N PRO A 120 -5.26 -11.49 19.42
CA PRO A 120 -6.00 -10.30 19.01
C PRO A 120 -6.78 -9.67 20.17
N LYS A 121 -6.81 -8.33 20.21
CA LYS A 121 -7.53 -7.58 21.26
C LYS A 121 -9.06 -7.67 21.14
N ARG A 122 -9.59 -7.91 19.92
CA ARG A 122 -11.03 -7.93 19.60
C ARG A 122 -11.39 -9.22 18.86
N HIS A 123 -12.68 -9.57 18.85
CA HIS A 123 -13.22 -10.74 18.15
C HIS A 123 -12.57 -12.09 18.54
N LYS A 124 -12.00 -12.18 19.75
CA LYS A 124 -11.28 -13.37 20.22
C LYS A 124 -12.16 -14.55 20.63
N ARG A 125 -13.48 -14.35 20.75
CA ARG A 125 -14.48 -15.37 21.13
C ARG A 125 -15.46 -15.71 19.99
N THR A 126 -15.08 -15.46 18.74
CA THR A 126 -15.89 -15.84 17.57
C THR A 126 -15.65 -17.29 17.17
N GLU A 127 -16.65 -17.93 16.55
CA GLU A 127 -16.53 -19.32 16.09
C GLU A 127 -15.42 -19.50 15.06
N ALA A 128 -15.37 -18.62 14.04
CA ALA A 128 -14.30 -18.62 13.03
C ALA A 128 -12.90 -18.54 13.66
N ARG A 129 -12.75 -17.81 14.76
CA ARG A 129 -11.48 -17.70 15.47
C ARG A 129 -11.14 -19.00 16.23
N PHE A 130 -12.13 -19.64 16.84
CA PHE A 130 -11.91 -20.94 17.48
C PHE A 130 -11.58 -22.03 16.46
N ASP A 131 -12.21 -22.02 15.28
CA ASP A 131 -11.87 -22.94 14.19
C ASP A 131 -10.42 -22.78 13.75
N TYR A 132 -9.98 -21.55 13.53
CA TYR A 132 -8.59 -21.24 13.21
C TYR A 132 -7.61 -21.78 14.27
N LEU A 133 -7.88 -21.51 15.56
CA LEU A 133 -7.03 -21.98 16.65
C LEU A 133 -7.02 -23.51 16.77
N ARG A 134 -8.16 -24.18 16.53
CA ARG A 134 -8.24 -25.64 16.48
C ARG A 134 -7.41 -26.22 15.33
N GLN A 135 -7.46 -25.60 14.16
CA GLN A 135 -6.63 -26.00 13.02
C GLN A 135 -5.14 -25.84 13.33
N LEU A 136 -4.74 -24.75 13.99
CA LEU A 136 -3.35 -24.57 14.44
C LEU A 136 -2.91 -25.63 15.45
N ILE A 137 -3.78 -26.03 16.38
CA ILE A 137 -3.49 -27.11 17.35
C ILE A 137 -3.29 -28.45 16.63
N GLN A 138 -4.10 -28.74 15.61
CA GLN A 138 -4.05 -29.98 14.83
C GLN A 138 -2.91 -30.01 13.80
N ALA A 139 -2.40 -28.84 13.40
CA ALA A 139 -1.33 -28.74 12.43
C ALA A 139 0.03 -29.13 13.05
N GLU A 140 0.49 -30.34 12.76
CA GLU A 140 1.72 -30.91 13.33
C GLU A 140 3.01 -30.28 12.78
N THR A 141 3.00 -29.80 11.53
CA THR A 141 4.19 -29.27 10.84
C THR A 141 4.12 -27.75 10.66
N ALA A 142 5.29 -27.10 10.64
CA ALA A 142 5.41 -25.67 10.33
C ALA A 142 4.84 -25.32 8.95
N GLU A 143 4.91 -26.26 8.00
CA GLU A 143 4.29 -26.14 6.67
C GLU A 143 2.78 -25.95 6.74
N LYS A 144 2.08 -26.84 7.46
CA LYS A 144 0.61 -26.77 7.63
C LYS A 144 0.22 -25.49 8.38
N ARG A 145 0.99 -25.10 9.40
CA ARG A 145 0.74 -23.86 10.15
C ARG A 145 0.99 -22.61 9.30
N THR A 146 2.02 -22.61 8.46
CA THR A 146 2.32 -21.51 7.53
C THR A 146 1.16 -21.28 6.56
N ALA A 147 0.59 -22.35 6.00
CA ALA A 147 -0.60 -22.24 5.14
C ALA A 147 -1.79 -21.57 5.88
N LEU A 148 -1.97 -21.88 7.18
CA LEU A 148 -2.99 -21.25 8.01
C LEU A 148 -2.66 -19.77 8.31
N TYR A 149 -1.40 -19.44 8.60
CA TYR A 149 -0.97 -18.04 8.83
C TYR A 149 -1.20 -17.14 7.62
N LEU A 150 -1.07 -17.70 6.41
CA LEU A 150 -1.21 -16.97 5.15
C LEU A 150 -2.63 -17.01 4.57
N GLN A 151 -3.57 -17.69 5.22
CA GLN A 151 -4.95 -17.79 4.75
C GLN A 151 -5.62 -16.40 4.77
N ASN A 152 -5.81 -15.80 3.58
CA ASN A 152 -6.35 -14.45 3.40
C ASN A 152 -5.54 -13.33 4.07
N HIS A 153 -4.25 -13.56 4.34
CA HIS A 153 -3.37 -12.60 5.00
C HIS A 153 -2.01 -12.52 4.31
N ALA A 154 -1.40 -11.33 4.36
CA ALA A 154 0.01 -11.14 4.11
C ALA A 154 0.74 -11.01 5.46
N VAL A 155 1.81 -11.79 5.64
CA VAL A 155 2.60 -11.84 6.88
C VAL A 155 4.06 -11.60 6.53
N GLU A 156 4.79 -10.88 7.38
CA GLU A 156 6.22 -10.70 7.18
C GLU A 156 6.98 -12.02 7.37
N ALA A 157 7.94 -12.29 6.51
CA ALA A 157 8.79 -13.47 6.53
C ALA A 157 9.54 -13.60 7.86
N GLU A 158 10.02 -12.48 8.41
CA GLU A 158 10.68 -12.44 9.73
C GLU A 158 9.74 -12.90 10.85
N GLN A 159 8.46 -12.52 10.78
CA GLN A 159 7.46 -12.96 11.74
C GLN A 159 7.20 -14.47 11.64
N LEU A 160 7.07 -15.02 10.44
CA LEU A 160 6.91 -16.48 10.24
C LEU A 160 8.15 -17.24 10.72
N MET A 161 9.34 -16.74 10.37
CA MET A 161 10.61 -17.30 10.82
C MET A 161 10.72 -17.30 12.33
N TRP A 162 10.27 -16.24 13.00
CA TRP A 162 10.25 -16.17 14.45
C TRP A 162 9.23 -17.13 15.08
N ILE A 163 7.98 -17.13 14.61
CA ILE A 163 6.92 -17.97 15.18
C ILE A 163 7.29 -19.45 15.12
N GLU A 164 7.86 -19.90 14.01
CA GLU A 164 8.18 -21.31 13.75
C GLU A 164 9.66 -21.65 13.97
N GLN A 165 10.47 -20.68 14.38
CA GLN A 165 11.94 -20.81 14.55
C GLN A 165 12.62 -21.38 13.30
N LEU A 166 12.27 -20.83 12.13
CA LEU A 166 12.76 -21.26 10.82
C LEU A 166 13.93 -20.40 10.36
N THR A 167 14.89 -21.05 9.70
CA THR A 167 15.85 -20.35 8.84
C THR A 167 15.18 -19.87 7.56
N ASN A 168 15.80 -18.89 6.89
CA ASN A 168 15.31 -18.38 5.61
C ASN A 168 15.18 -19.48 4.54
N ALA A 169 16.10 -20.45 4.52
CA ALA A 169 16.06 -21.59 3.60
C ALA A 169 14.88 -22.54 3.89
N GLN A 170 14.59 -22.80 5.17
CA GLN A 170 13.44 -23.63 5.56
C GLN A 170 12.12 -22.95 5.22
N LEU A 171 12.00 -21.64 5.49
CA LEU A 171 10.80 -20.88 5.12
C LEU A 171 10.58 -20.93 3.60
N ASN A 172 11.61 -20.63 2.80
CA ASN A 172 11.49 -20.65 1.34
C ASN A 172 11.02 -22.02 0.80
N LYS A 173 11.54 -23.13 1.37
CA LYS A 173 11.10 -24.48 1.01
C LYS A 173 9.65 -24.76 1.38
N ILE A 174 9.19 -24.24 2.52
CA ILE A 174 7.78 -24.36 2.94
C ILE A 174 6.88 -23.58 1.99
N LEU A 175 7.24 -22.33 1.67
CA LEU A 175 6.46 -21.48 0.75
C LEU A 175 6.35 -22.14 -0.63
N GLU A 176 7.46 -22.65 -1.17
CA GLU A 176 7.48 -23.38 -2.45
C GLU A 176 6.54 -24.59 -2.42
N LYS A 177 6.57 -25.38 -1.34
CA LYS A 177 5.72 -26.58 -1.19
C LYS A 177 4.23 -26.24 -1.10
N ASN A 178 3.90 -25.12 -0.46
CA ASN A 178 2.52 -24.65 -0.34
C ASN A 178 2.03 -23.91 -1.60
N GLY A 179 2.91 -23.51 -2.51
CA GLY A 179 2.58 -22.60 -3.59
C GLY A 179 2.35 -21.15 -3.12
N ASP A 180 2.89 -20.80 -1.96
CA ASP A 180 2.85 -19.45 -1.41
C ASP A 180 3.90 -18.55 -2.10
N ILE A 181 3.62 -17.25 -2.15
CA ILE A 181 4.43 -16.25 -2.84
C ILE A 181 5.15 -15.40 -1.80
N ARG A 182 6.40 -15.04 -2.11
CA ARG A 182 7.17 -14.05 -1.34
C ARG A 182 7.55 -12.86 -2.21
N PHE A 183 7.11 -11.67 -1.80
CA PHE A 183 7.53 -10.40 -2.38
C PHE A 183 8.24 -9.57 -1.31
N GLN A 184 9.55 -9.36 -1.47
CA GLN A 184 10.40 -8.72 -0.45
C GLN A 184 10.29 -9.46 0.90
N SER A 185 9.83 -8.76 1.94
CA SER A 185 9.57 -9.33 3.26
C SER A 185 8.18 -9.95 3.39
N TRP A 186 7.26 -9.77 2.44
CA TRP A 186 5.88 -10.25 2.58
C TRP A 186 5.68 -11.63 1.99
N CYS A 187 5.09 -12.53 2.77
CA CYS A 187 4.61 -13.84 2.36
C CYS A 187 3.08 -13.83 2.32
N PHE A 188 2.49 -14.45 1.30
CA PHE A 188 1.03 -14.53 1.10
C PHE A 188 0.68 -15.66 0.13
N ASN A 189 -0.56 -16.12 0.14
CA ASN A 189 -1.03 -17.15 -0.80
C ASN A 189 -1.72 -16.55 -2.05
N ALA A 190 -2.00 -17.40 -3.05
CA ALA A 190 -2.64 -16.98 -4.30
C ALA A 190 -4.08 -16.44 -4.10
N ASP A 191 -4.81 -16.98 -3.12
CA ASP A 191 -6.17 -16.52 -2.78
C ASP A 191 -6.15 -15.08 -2.27
N TYR A 192 -5.20 -14.74 -1.39
CA TYR A 192 -5.01 -13.38 -0.91
C TYR A 192 -4.67 -12.42 -2.07
N ARG A 193 -3.76 -12.80 -2.97
CA ARG A 193 -3.43 -12.01 -4.17
C ARG A 193 -4.70 -11.72 -4.98
N THR A 194 -5.45 -12.77 -5.32
CA THR A 194 -6.69 -12.69 -6.10
C THR A 194 -7.75 -11.83 -5.41
N GLN A 195 -7.90 -11.97 -4.09
CA GLN A 195 -8.84 -11.17 -3.32
C GLN A 195 -8.47 -9.68 -3.34
N GLN A 196 -7.19 -9.34 -3.16
CA GLN A 196 -6.76 -7.93 -3.17
C GLN A 196 -6.83 -7.33 -4.57
N THR A 197 -6.42 -8.04 -5.62
CA THR A 197 -6.53 -7.55 -7.00
C THR A 197 -7.98 -7.33 -7.41
N SER A 198 -8.87 -8.26 -7.06
CA SER A 198 -10.32 -8.11 -7.27
C SER A 198 -10.86 -6.87 -6.57
N LYS A 199 -10.51 -6.64 -5.29
CA LYS A 199 -10.93 -5.43 -4.56
C LYS A 199 -10.45 -4.13 -5.23
N LEU A 200 -9.22 -4.11 -5.74
CA LEU A 200 -8.68 -2.94 -6.45
C LEU A 200 -9.49 -2.65 -7.73
N LEU A 201 -9.75 -3.68 -8.54
CA LEU A 201 -10.53 -3.55 -9.78
C LEU A 201 -11.97 -3.13 -9.49
N THR A 202 -12.63 -3.75 -8.52
CA THR A 202 -14.01 -3.40 -8.12
C THR A 202 -14.09 -1.96 -7.62
N ALA A 203 -13.17 -1.53 -6.75
CA ALA A 203 -13.16 -0.17 -6.23
C ALA A 203 -12.93 0.87 -7.33
N LEU A 204 -12.08 0.57 -8.31
CA LEU A 204 -11.83 1.46 -9.44
C LEU A 204 -13.04 1.51 -10.40
N ALA A 205 -13.68 0.38 -10.67
CA ALA A 205 -14.90 0.34 -11.49
C ALA A 205 -16.04 1.13 -10.85
N GLN A 206 -16.28 0.95 -9.56
CA GLN A 206 -17.27 1.72 -8.79
C GLN A 206 -16.97 3.22 -8.81
N TYR A 207 -15.69 3.59 -8.73
CA TYR A 207 -15.28 5.00 -8.82
C TYR A 207 -15.62 5.61 -10.18
N HIS A 208 -15.37 4.90 -11.28
CA HIS A 208 -15.71 5.39 -12.62
C HIS A 208 -17.22 5.51 -12.84
N GLU A 209 -18.01 4.60 -12.30
CA GLU A 209 -19.48 4.67 -12.36
C GLU A 209 -20.00 5.94 -11.64
N GLN A 210 -19.42 6.27 -10.49
CA GLN A 210 -19.77 7.46 -9.71
C GLN A 210 -19.22 8.76 -10.31
N HIS A 211 -18.13 8.69 -11.07
CA HIS A 211 -17.40 9.86 -11.59
C HIS A 211 -16.95 9.66 -13.05
N PRO A 212 -17.90 9.62 -14.02
CA PRO A 212 -17.60 9.31 -15.42
C PRO A 212 -16.76 10.38 -16.15
N ASP A 213 -16.70 11.60 -15.61
CA ASP A 213 -15.88 12.73 -16.10
C ASP A 213 -14.42 12.70 -15.60
N GLN A 214 -14.10 11.77 -14.70
CA GLN A 214 -12.75 11.60 -14.16
C GLN A 214 -11.99 10.55 -14.94
N LEU A 215 -10.71 10.80 -15.21
CA LEU A 215 -9.87 9.91 -16.02
C LEU A 215 -9.57 8.62 -15.28
N GLY A 216 -9.47 8.70 -13.95
CA GLY A 216 -9.08 7.59 -13.12
C GLY A 216 -8.59 8.05 -11.75
N LEU A 217 -7.82 7.20 -11.09
CA LEU A 217 -7.26 7.43 -9.76
C LEU A 217 -5.73 7.37 -9.75
N GLY A 218 -5.10 8.13 -8.86
CA GLY A 218 -3.68 7.89 -8.53
C GLY A 218 -3.51 6.65 -7.64
N LYS A 219 -2.33 6.00 -7.70
CA LYS A 219 -1.98 4.80 -6.90
C LYS A 219 -2.34 4.93 -5.41
N ALA A 220 -1.91 6.01 -4.76
CA ALA A 220 -2.17 6.25 -3.34
C ALA A 220 -3.67 6.43 -3.01
N ARG A 221 -4.45 7.01 -3.93
CA ARG A 221 -5.90 7.16 -3.74
C ARG A 221 -6.61 5.81 -3.89
N LEU A 222 -6.22 5.01 -4.87
CA LEU A 222 -6.74 3.65 -5.06
C LEU A 222 -6.44 2.76 -3.84
N TYR A 223 -5.21 2.80 -3.32
CA TYR A 223 -4.84 2.13 -2.07
C TYR A 223 -5.75 2.53 -0.91
N ARG A 224 -5.94 3.84 -0.69
CA ARG A 224 -6.74 4.35 0.43
C ARG A 224 -8.21 3.88 0.40
N ILE A 225 -8.81 3.72 -0.78
CA ILE A 225 -10.21 3.30 -0.89
C ILE A 225 -10.38 1.78 -0.87
N ALA A 226 -9.40 1.02 -1.35
CA ALA A 226 -9.53 -0.43 -1.55
C ALA A 226 -8.82 -1.28 -0.50
N ALA A 227 -7.72 -0.78 0.10
CA ALA A 227 -6.75 -1.64 0.78
C ALA A 227 -6.04 -0.99 1.99
N LEU A 228 -6.66 -0.01 2.66
CA LEU A 228 -6.05 0.77 3.75
C LEU A 228 -5.42 -0.06 4.88
N ASN A 229 -5.93 -1.27 5.14
CA ASN A 229 -5.42 -2.17 6.19
C ASN A 229 -4.41 -3.20 5.68
N GLN A 230 -3.92 -3.06 4.44
CA GLN A 230 -2.95 -3.96 3.82
C GLN A 230 -1.58 -3.28 3.66
N PRO A 231 -0.49 -4.05 3.52
CA PRO A 231 0.85 -3.49 3.32
C PRO A 231 0.94 -2.67 2.03
N GLU A 232 1.18 -1.37 2.15
CA GLU A 232 1.14 -0.42 1.01
C GLU A 232 2.04 -0.84 -0.15
N LYS A 233 3.30 -1.19 0.13
CA LYS A 233 4.26 -1.62 -0.90
C LYS A 233 3.81 -2.87 -1.64
N LEU A 234 3.16 -3.81 -0.94
CA LEU A 234 2.63 -5.02 -1.55
C LEU A 234 1.42 -4.71 -2.45
N ILE A 235 0.54 -3.80 -2.01
CA ILE A 235 -0.60 -3.38 -2.84
C ILE A 235 -0.12 -2.62 -4.08
N TYR A 236 0.90 -1.77 -3.97
CA TYR A 236 1.50 -1.12 -5.14
C TYR A 236 2.10 -2.12 -6.11
N HIS A 237 2.76 -3.17 -5.61
CA HIS A 237 3.22 -4.26 -6.45
C HIS A 237 2.07 -4.95 -7.19
N PHE A 238 0.94 -5.23 -6.54
CA PHE A 238 -0.24 -5.78 -7.23
C PHE A 238 -0.83 -4.82 -8.27
N ILE A 239 -0.82 -3.51 -8.03
CA ILE A 239 -1.22 -2.52 -9.06
C ILE A 239 -0.29 -2.59 -10.26
N ASP A 240 1.02 -2.72 -10.04
CA ASP A 240 2.01 -2.83 -11.11
C ASP A 240 1.86 -4.14 -11.90
N GLU A 241 1.53 -5.25 -11.24
CA GLU A 241 1.18 -6.51 -11.91
C GLU A 241 -0.07 -6.35 -12.76
N LEU A 242 -1.13 -5.73 -12.24
CA LEU A 242 -2.37 -5.48 -13.01
C LEU A 242 -2.14 -4.58 -14.22
N LEU A 243 -1.21 -3.63 -14.15
CA LEU A 243 -0.79 -2.81 -15.29
C LEU A 243 -0.02 -3.66 -16.33
N ALA A 244 0.90 -4.51 -15.89
CA ALA A 244 1.65 -5.40 -16.77
C ALA A 244 0.74 -6.45 -17.46
N GLU A 245 -0.29 -6.90 -16.76
CA GLU A 245 -1.31 -7.84 -17.27
C GLU A 245 -2.42 -7.13 -18.09
N ASN A 246 -2.33 -5.81 -18.31
CA ASN A 246 -3.32 -4.97 -19.01
C ASN A 246 -4.75 -5.00 -18.40
N GLN A 247 -4.89 -5.44 -17.16
CA GLN A 247 -6.17 -5.35 -16.42
C GLN A 247 -6.43 -3.92 -15.92
N LEU A 248 -5.36 -3.17 -15.68
CA LEU A 248 -5.38 -1.72 -15.49
C LEU A 248 -4.61 -1.05 -16.63
N GLN A 249 -4.96 0.21 -16.88
CA GLN A 249 -4.22 1.10 -17.77
C GLN A 249 -3.83 2.36 -17.02
N GLN A 250 -2.72 2.98 -17.45
CA GLN A 250 -2.25 4.23 -16.88
C GLN A 250 -2.06 5.28 -17.97
N THR A 251 -2.84 6.35 -17.89
CA THR A 251 -2.73 7.51 -18.79
C THR A 251 -2.31 8.73 -17.99
N ARG A 252 -1.13 9.29 -18.28
CA ARG A 252 -0.61 10.52 -17.64
C ARG A 252 -0.64 10.45 -16.10
N GLY A 253 -0.33 9.30 -15.53
CA GLY A 253 -0.32 9.08 -14.08
C GLY A 253 -1.66 8.60 -13.48
N TRP A 254 -2.74 8.58 -14.26
CA TRP A 254 -4.07 8.16 -13.81
C TRP A 254 -4.36 6.71 -14.15
N LEU A 255 -4.70 5.90 -13.15
CA LEU A 255 -5.11 4.52 -13.30
C LEU A 255 -6.58 4.43 -13.67
N HIS A 256 -6.88 3.67 -14.71
CA HIS A 256 -8.24 3.39 -15.14
C HIS A 256 -8.39 1.95 -15.65
N THR A 257 -9.62 1.48 -15.81
CA THR A 257 -9.91 0.22 -16.49
C THR A 257 -9.76 0.42 -18.00
N ALA A 258 -9.49 -0.65 -18.75
CA ALA A 258 -9.35 -0.56 -20.21
C ALA A 258 -10.63 -0.03 -20.90
N ASP A 259 -11.79 -0.37 -20.35
CA ASP A 259 -13.09 0.07 -20.87
C ASP A 259 -13.41 1.53 -20.52
N HIS A 260 -12.79 2.08 -19.47
CA HIS A 260 -13.06 3.45 -19.06
C HIS A 260 -12.29 4.44 -19.93
N LYS A 261 -13.02 5.10 -20.81
CA LYS A 261 -12.52 6.24 -21.58
C LYS A 261 -13.39 7.43 -21.23
N ILE A 262 -12.74 8.54 -20.85
CA ILE A 262 -13.45 9.82 -20.89
C ILE A 262 -13.90 10.01 -22.34
N GLN A 263 -15.16 10.37 -22.51
CA GLN A 263 -15.70 10.84 -23.78
C GLN A 263 -16.68 11.97 -23.50
N PHE A 264 -16.87 12.82 -24.50
CA PHE A 264 -18.01 13.74 -24.50
C PHE A 264 -19.31 12.93 -24.67
N ASN A 265 -20.30 13.22 -23.82
CA ASN A 265 -21.68 12.82 -24.06
C ASN A 265 -22.26 13.60 -25.26
N GLU A 266 -23.47 13.27 -25.71
CA GLU A 266 -24.04 13.91 -26.91
C GLU A 266 -24.16 15.44 -26.81
N GLN A 267 -24.56 15.95 -25.64
CA GLN A 267 -24.67 17.39 -25.39
C GLN A 267 -23.30 18.08 -25.41
N GLU A 268 -22.31 17.46 -24.79
CA GLU A 268 -20.93 17.92 -24.76
C GLU A 268 -20.27 17.85 -26.15
N ARG A 269 -20.63 16.88 -27.00
CA ARG A 269 -20.15 16.81 -28.39
C ARG A 269 -20.68 17.97 -29.21
N ALA A 270 -21.97 18.31 -29.05
CA ALA A 270 -22.54 19.48 -29.70
C ALA A 270 -21.90 20.78 -29.20
N LEU A 271 -21.68 20.91 -27.88
CA LEU A 271 -20.97 22.05 -27.32
C LEU A 271 -19.51 22.11 -27.79
N TRP A 272 -18.84 20.97 -27.95
CA TRP A 272 -17.48 20.90 -28.47
C TRP A 272 -17.37 21.44 -29.89
N GLN A 273 -18.33 21.12 -30.77
CA GLN A 273 -18.36 21.67 -32.13
C GLN A 273 -18.44 23.20 -32.10
N GLN A 274 -19.33 23.77 -31.27
CA GLN A 274 -19.45 25.22 -31.13
C GLN A 274 -18.18 25.86 -30.56
N VAL A 275 -17.55 25.24 -29.56
CA VAL A 275 -16.27 25.73 -28.99
C VAL A 275 -15.15 25.65 -30.02
N LEU A 276 -15.08 24.58 -30.81
CA LEU A 276 -14.07 24.41 -31.85
C LEU A 276 -14.20 25.50 -32.93
N GLU A 277 -15.42 25.78 -33.39
CA GLU A 277 -15.69 26.88 -34.33
C GLU A 277 -15.18 28.23 -33.80
N GLN A 278 -15.33 28.50 -32.49
CA GLN A 278 -14.77 29.72 -31.89
C GLN A 278 -13.24 29.73 -31.94
N PHE A 279 -12.56 28.62 -31.69
CA PHE A 279 -11.11 28.55 -31.81
C PHE A 279 -10.63 28.74 -33.25
N GLU A 280 -11.35 28.18 -34.23
CA GLU A 280 -11.05 28.33 -35.65
C GLU A 280 -11.22 29.79 -36.11
N GLN A 281 -12.29 30.46 -35.68
CA GLN A 281 -12.54 31.88 -35.97
C GLN A 281 -11.48 32.82 -35.39
N HIS A 282 -10.83 32.42 -34.30
CA HIS A 282 -9.79 33.19 -33.63
C HIS A 282 -8.36 32.86 -34.12
N ASN A 283 -8.22 32.23 -35.30
CA ASN A 283 -6.95 31.98 -36.01
C ASN A 283 -5.84 31.40 -35.12
N GLY A 284 -6.19 30.41 -34.29
CA GLY A 284 -5.25 29.69 -33.45
C GLY A 284 -4.77 30.44 -32.20
N GLN A 285 -5.40 31.54 -31.82
CA GLN A 285 -5.18 32.19 -30.54
C GLN A 285 -5.81 31.43 -29.36
N ALA A 286 -5.30 31.66 -28.16
CA ALA A 286 -5.87 31.12 -26.93
C ALA A 286 -7.12 31.89 -26.51
N LEU A 287 -8.14 31.17 -26.08
CA LEU A 287 -9.40 31.73 -25.58
C LEU A 287 -9.51 31.55 -24.06
N TRP A 288 -10.17 32.50 -23.40
CA TRP A 288 -10.50 32.39 -21.99
C TRP A 288 -11.81 31.65 -21.78
N VAL A 289 -11.92 30.93 -20.66
CA VAL A 289 -13.16 30.32 -20.18
C VAL A 289 -14.31 31.32 -20.17
N ARG A 290 -14.10 32.52 -19.60
CA ARG A 290 -15.16 33.54 -19.47
C ARG A 290 -15.68 34.05 -20.82
N ASP A 291 -14.80 34.15 -21.81
CA ASP A 291 -15.16 34.68 -23.12
C ASP A 291 -16.01 33.65 -23.87
N LEU A 292 -15.57 32.39 -23.86
CA LEU A 292 -16.32 31.26 -24.40
C LEU A 292 -17.67 31.06 -23.69
N ALA A 293 -17.69 31.20 -22.36
CA ALA A 293 -18.92 31.11 -21.57
C ALA A 293 -19.93 32.20 -21.98
N GLY A 294 -19.47 33.45 -22.12
CA GLY A 294 -20.30 34.57 -22.56
C GLY A 294 -20.81 34.41 -24.00
N LEU A 295 -19.95 33.99 -24.93
CA LEU A 295 -20.30 33.81 -26.34
C LEU A 295 -21.31 32.68 -26.57
N LEU A 296 -21.18 31.59 -25.82
CA LEU A 296 -22.01 30.38 -25.98
C LEU A 296 -23.16 30.29 -24.96
N GLY A 297 -23.38 31.35 -24.17
CA GLY A 297 -24.47 31.43 -23.19
C GLY A 297 -24.39 30.36 -22.09
N GLN A 298 -23.19 29.94 -21.71
CA GLN A 298 -22.96 28.93 -20.67
C GLN A 298 -22.57 29.59 -19.34
N GLU A 299 -22.86 28.92 -18.24
CA GLU A 299 -22.34 29.33 -16.93
C GLU A 299 -20.82 29.10 -16.87
N GLU A 300 -20.09 30.02 -16.25
CA GLU A 300 -18.62 30.04 -16.31
C GLU A 300 -17.98 28.80 -15.65
N SER A 301 -18.53 28.32 -14.53
CA SER A 301 -18.05 27.10 -13.87
C SER A 301 -18.33 25.84 -14.71
N ALA A 302 -19.47 25.76 -15.37
CA ALA A 302 -19.81 24.68 -16.30
C ALA A 302 -18.86 24.68 -17.52
N MET A 303 -18.67 25.84 -18.16
CA MET A 303 -17.72 25.99 -19.27
C MET A 303 -16.30 25.62 -18.85
N ARG A 304 -15.87 26.05 -17.65
CA ARG A 304 -14.56 25.67 -17.09
C ARG A 304 -14.40 24.16 -17.02
N ASN A 305 -15.34 23.46 -16.38
CA ASN A 305 -15.29 22.01 -16.23
C ASN A 305 -15.27 21.31 -17.60
N PHE A 306 -16.07 21.79 -18.55
CA PHE A 306 -16.10 21.31 -19.92
C PHE A 306 -14.74 21.47 -20.65
N LEU A 307 -14.12 22.65 -20.59
CA LEU A 307 -12.81 22.87 -21.25
C LEU A 307 -11.69 22.08 -20.58
N TYR A 308 -11.71 21.90 -19.26
CA TYR A 308 -10.76 20.98 -18.60
C TYR A 308 -11.00 19.53 -19.00
N LYS A 309 -12.25 19.08 -19.20
CA LYS A 309 -12.56 17.75 -19.77
C LYS A 309 -12.03 17.62 -21.19
N ALA A 310 -12.22 18.63 -22.04
CA ALA A 310 -11.63 18.70 -23.38
C ALA A 310 -10.09 18.62 -23.34
N GLY A 311 -9.46 19.24 -22.33
CA GLY A 311 -8.02 19.12 -22.10
C GLY A 311 -7.58 17.73 -21.65
N LYS A 312 -8.36 17.06 -20.80
CA LYS A 312 -8.12 15.64 -20.44
C LYS A 312 -8.21 14.74 -21.67
N LEU A 313 -9.15 15.02 -22.58
CA LEU A 313 -9.31 14.33 -23.88
C LEU A 313 -8.21 14.66 -24.90
N GLY A 314 -7.35 15.64 -24.60
CA GLY A 314 -6.23 16.04 -25.46
C GLY A 314 -6.57 17.09 -26.50
N TYR A 315 -7.82 17.55 -26.59
CA TYR A 315 -8.20 18.58 -27.55
C TYR A 315 -7.66 19.97 -27.20
N LEU A 316 -7.58 20.28 -25.90
CA LEU A 316 -7.13 21.59 -25.41
C LEU A 316 -5.90 21.50 -24.51
N THR A 317 -5.10 22.55 -24.53
CA THR A 317 -3.95 22.72 -23.63
C THR A 317 -4.06 24.05 -22.88
N ALA A 318 -4.11 23.97 -21.55
CA ALA A 318 -4.11 25.15 -20.69
C ALA A 318 -2.68 25.69 -20.52
N VAL A 319 -2.39 26.84 -21.13
CA VAL A 319 -1.09 27.51 -20.98
C VAL A 319 -0.98 28.22 -19.64
N VAL A 320 -2.09 28.80 -19.18
CA VAL A 320 -2.30 29.35 -17.83
C VAL A 320 -3.72 29.01 -17.38
N LYS A 321 -4.02 29.21 -16.09
CA LYS A 321 -5.34 28.93 -15.54
C LYS A 321 -6.44 29.62 -16.37
N ASP A 322 -7.41 28.84 -16.80
CA ASP A 322 -8.62 29.26 -17.53
C ASP A 322 -8.36 29.86 -18.93
N ARG A 323 -7.17 29.63 -19.51
CA ARG A 323 -6.83 30.05 -20.87
C ARG A 323 -6.25 28.88 -21.66
N PHE A 324 -6.93 28.50 -22.74
CA PHE A 324 -6.67 27.29 -23.49
C PHE A 324 -6.29 27.60 -24.94
N PHE A 325 -5.38 26.81 -25.49
CA PHE A 325 -5.19 26.66 -26.94
C PHE A 325 -5.76 25.32 -27.39
N LEU A 326 -6.12 25.20 -28.67
CA LEU A 326 -6.17 23.88 -29.31
C LEU A 326 -4.79 23.23 -29.18
N THR A 327 -4.76 21.96 -28.77
CA THR A 327 -3.51 21.23 -28.56
C THR A 327 -2.68 21.18 -29.85
N GLU A 328 -3.31 21.01 -31.01
CA GLU A 328 -2.64 21.03 -32.31
C GLU A 328 -1.86 22.33 -32.57
N ASN A 329 -2.35 23.48 -32.10
CA ASN A 329 -1.67 24.78 -32.24
C ASN A 329 -0.44 24.87 -31.33
N ILE A 330 -0.44 24.18 -30.19
CA ILE A 330 0.76 24.03 -29.35
C ILE A 330 1.82 23.22 -30.10
N TYR A 331 1.44 22.11 -30.73
CA TYR A 331 2.37 21.31 -31.54
C TYR A 331 2.88 22.08 -32.77
N ALA A 332 2.00 22.80 -33.48
CA ALA A 332 2.39 23.65 -34.60
C ALA A 332 3.39 24.74 -34.16
N THR A 333 3.14 25.37 -33.01
CA THR A 333 4.05 26.38 -32.44
C THR A 333 5.38 25.76 -32.01
N ALA A 334 5.38 24.58 -31.41
CA ALA A 334 6.60 23.88 -31.04
C ALA A 334 7.47 23.57 -32.28
N ARG A 335 6.86 23.10 -33.39
CA ARG A 335 7.56 22.90 -34.67
C ARG A 335 8.18 24.19 -35.20
N LEU A 336 7.44 25.30 -35.15
CA LEU A 336 7.93 26.61 -35.55
C LEU A 336 9.09 27.09 -34.65
N ILE A 337 9.04 26.83 -33.35
CA ILE A 337 10.14 27.13 -32.42
C ILE A 337 11.38 26.28 -32.76
N LYS A 338 11.23 24.98 -33.04
CA LYS A 338 12.35 24.12 -33.48
C LYS A 338 13.03 24.68 -34.74
N GLN A 339 12.24 25.16 -35.70
CA GLN A 339 12.76 25.82 -36.90
C GLN A 339 13.44 27.17 -36.59
N LEU A 340 12.86 27.97 -35.71
CA LEU A 340 13.38 29.29 -35.32
C LEU A 340 14.74 29.20 -34.61
N VAL A 341 14.96 28.14 -33.85
CA VAL A 341 16.19 27.88 -33.08
C VAL A 341 17.21 27.08 -33.91
N ALA A 342 16.85 26.56 -35.09
CA ALA A 342 17.78 25.82 -35.94
C ALA A 342 18.99 26.70 -36.31
N GLY A 343 20.18 26.31 -35.84
CA GLY A 343 21.42 27.08 -36.05
C GLY A 343 21.62 28.29 -35.12
N LYS A 344 20.77 28.48 -34.10
CA LYS A 344 20.92 29.51 -33.05
C LYS A 344 21.02 28.87 -31.66
N GLU A 345 21.57 29.59 -30.69
CA GLU A 345 21.61 29.14 -29.29
C GLU A 345 20.21 29.13 -28.64
N GLY A 346 19.33 30.04 -29.07
CA GLY A 346 17.97 30.19 -28.58
C GLY A 346 17.26 31.36 -29.25
N PHE A 347 16.11 31.74 -28.71
CA PHE A 347 15.32 32.88 -29.21
C PHE A 347 14.84 33.77 -28.04
N SER A 348 14.59 35.03 -28.33
CA SER A 348 13.95 35.97 -27.42
C SER A 348 12.43 35.94 -27.58
N VAL A 349 11.69 36.30 -26.53
CA VAL A 349 10.21 36.36 -26.58
C VAL A 349 9.72 37.28 -27.71
N ASN A 350 10.45 38.36 -28.02
CA ASN A 350 10.08 39.28 -29.10
C ASN A 350 10.21 38.64 -30.48
N GLU A 351 11.25 37.82 -30.73
CA GLU A 351 11.38 37.10 -31.99
C GLU A 351 10.22 36.14 -32.22
N LEU A 352 9.82 35.36 -31.20
CA LEU A 352 8.68 34.47 -31.32
C LEU A 352 7.35 35.24 -31.49
N ARG A 353 7.21 36.39 -30.82
CA ARG A 353 6.06 37.28 -30.98
C ARG A 353 5.92 37.73 -32.43
N ASP A 354 7.02 38.13 -33.06
CA ASP A 354 7.02 38.67 -34.42
C ASP A 354 6.68 37.58 -35.45
N VAL A 355 7.10 36.34 -35.20
CA VAL A 355 6.76 35.19 -36.06
C VAL A 355 5.30 34.75 -35.88
N LEU A 356 4.81 34.66 -34.62
CA LEU A 356 3.43 34.25 -34.34
C LEU A 356 2.39 35.37 -34.55
N GLN A 357 2.84 36.63 -34.67
CA GLN A 357 1.98 37.83 -34.69
C GLN A 357 1.01 37.91 -33.50
N PHE A 358 1.40 37.35 -32.35
CA PHE A 358 0.62 37.41 -31.12
C PHE A 358 0.94 38.66 -30.29
N GLY A 359 0.05 39.04 -29.38
CA GLY A 359 0.35 40.09 -28.39
C GLY A 359 1.42 39.63 -27.38
N ARG A 360 2.30 40.54 -26.93
CA ARG A 360 3.42 40.24 -26.01
C ARG A 360 3.01 39.42 -24.79
N LYS A 361 1.89 39.75 -24.16
CA LYS A 361 1.38 39.03 -22.98
C LYS A 361 1.06 37.57 -23.28
N MET A 362 0.50 37.28 -24.45
CA MET A 362 0.18 35.90 -24.87
C MET A 362 1.47 35.12 -25.16
N THR A 363 2.40 35.71 -25.90
CA THR A 363 3.68 35.07 -26.22
C THR A 363 4.45 34.72 -24.95
N VAL A 364 4.51 35.61 -23.95
CA VAL A 364 5.15 35.31 -22.66
C VAL A 364 4.51 34.10 -21.99
N GLN A 365 3.18 34.05 -21.89
CA GLN A 365 2.48 32.93 -21.24
C GLN A 365 2.70 31.60 -21.97
N LEU A 366 2.76 31.63 -23.30
CA LEU A 366 3.04 30.45 -24.11
C LEU A 366 4.47 29.94 -23.90
N VAL A 367 5.45 30.85 -23.86
CA VAL A 367 6.85 30.51 -23.56
C VAL A 367 7.00 29.98 -22.14
N GLU A 368 6.34 30.58 -21.14
CA GLU A 368 6.33 30.10 -19.75
C GLU A 368 5.71 28.71 -19.63
N TYR A 369 4.68 28.40 -20.42
CA TYR A 369 4.14 27.05 -20.51
C TYR A 369 5.19 26.06 -21.04
N PHE A 370 5.89 26.41 -22.11
CA PHE A 370 6.95 25.58 -22.69
C PHE A 370 8.16 25.39 -21.76
N ASP A 371 8.53 26.42 -20.98
CA ASP A 371 9.54 26.29 -19.94
C ASP A 371 9.07 25.32 -18.83
N ARG A 372 7.80 25.42 -18.41
CA ARG A 372 7.23 24.60 -17.34
C ARG A 372 7.09 23.13 -17.75
N CYS A 373 6.73 22.84 -19.00
CA CYS A 373 6.65 21.46 -19.49
C CYS A 373 8.02 20.87 -19.86
N GLY A 374 9.09 21.67 -19.79
CA GLY A 374 10.47 21.23 -20.01
C GLY A 374 10.93 21.23 -21.47
N PHE A 375 10.09 21.69 -22.41
CA PHE A 375 10.46 21.85 -23.81
C PHE A 375 11.52 22.96 -24.00
N LEU A 376 11.33 24.07 -23.29
CA LEU A 376 12.27 25.19 -23.27
C LEU A 376 12.96 25.32 -21.91
N ARG A 377 14.06 26.08 -21.91
CA ARG A 377 14.71 26.56 -20.70
C ARG A 377 15.13 28.01 -20.87
N ARG A 378 14.75 28.86 -19.93
CA ARG A 378 15.22 30.24 -19.87
C ARG A 378 16.71 30.33 -19.51
N LYS A 379 17.49 31.06 -20.30
CA LYS A 379 18.90 31.42 -20.07
C LYS A 379 19.06 32.93 -20.28
N GLY A 380 18.97 33.69 -19.20
CA GLY A 380 19.00 35.17 -19.26
C GLY A 380 17.80 35.73 -20.04
N ASN A 381 18.08 36.37 -21.17
CA ASN A 381 17.09 37.02 -22.05
C ASN A 381 16.59 36.14 -23.20
N ILE A 382 17.15 34.93 -23.34
CA ILE A 382 16.77 33.97 -24.38
C ILE A 382 16.20 32.69 -23.77
N HIS A 383 15.43 31.97 -24.57
CA HIS A 383 14.95 30.62 -24.28
C HIS A 383 15.65 29.65 -25.22
N VAL A 384 16.24 28.60 -24.65
CA VAL A 384 16.96 27.57 -25.38
C VAL A 384 16.12 26.30 -25.43
N LEU A 385 16.25 25.54 -26.52
CA LEU A 385 15.61 24.23 -26.65
C LEU A 385 16.29 23.26 -25.68
N ARG A 386 15.50 22.62 -24.80
CA ARG A 386 16.04 21.69 -23.78
C ARG A 386 15.87 20.25 -24.21
N ASP A 387 14.68 19.90 -24.69
CA ASP A 387 14.33 18.55 -25.09
C ASP A 387 13.71 18.59 -26.48
N ALA A 388 14.49 18.14 -27.47
CA ALA A 388 14.11 18.19 -28.87
C ALA A 388 13.06 17.14 -29.23
N ASP A 389 12.91 16.09 -28.42
CA ASP A 389 12.03 14.95 -28.70
C ASP A 389 10.59 15.20 -28.18
N VAL A 390 10.39 16.27 -27.40
CA VAL A 390 9.07 16.69 -26.92
C VAL A 390 8.31 17.40 -28.05
N PHE A 391 7.01 17.12 -28.15
CA PHE A 391 6.10 17.58 -29.21
C PHE A 391 6.39 17.03 -30.62
N ASP A 392 7.05 15.87 -30.73
CA ASP A 392 7.13 15.10 -31.97
C ASP A 392 5.94 14.12 -32.05
N LEU A 393 4.81 14.63 -32.59
CA LEU A 393 3.72 13.82 -33.11
C LEU A 393 3.72 13.90 -34.64
#